data_AF-A0A9E2YUL5-F1
#
_entry.id   AF-A0A9E2YUL5-F1
#
_cell.length_a   1.000
_cell.length_b   1.000
_cell.length_c   1.000
_cell.angle_alpha   90.00
_cell.angle_beta   90.00
_cell.angle_gamma   90.00
#
_symmetry.space_group_name_H-M   'P 1'
#
loop_
_entity.id
_entity.type
_entity.pdbx_description
1 polymer ?
#
loop_
_entity_poly.entity_id
_entity_poly.type
_entity_poly.pdbx_seq_one_letter_code
_entity_poly.pdbx_strand_id
1 'polypeptide(L)'
;MVETVHDTDAVLNRFNKLMQELLRGNIHRNTFHSWEVQIMLDIDACSVREGAKRETLRRYQRAVQRSMEKGAPAPILFSEYLNQQKARRAV
;
A
#
# COMPACT_ATOMS: atom_id res chain seq x y z
N MET A 1 -11.07 -29.06 7.05
CA MET A 1 -11.69 -28.28 5.95
C MET A 1 -10.98 -26.95 5.92
N VAL A 2 -10.48 -26.56 4.76
CA VAL A 2 -9.42 -25.58 4.52
C VAL A 2 -9.70 -24.21 5.16
N GLU A 3 -8.78 -23.74 6.00
CA GLU A 3 -8.70 -22.39 6.56
C GLU A 3 -8.46 -21.38 5.42
N THR A 4 -9.52 -20.83 4.83
CA THR A 4 -9.42 -19.72 3.86
C THR A 4 -10.34 -18.58 4.25
N VAL A 5 -10.32 -18.19 5.51
CA VAL A 5 -10.61 -16.79 5.86
C VAL A 5 -9.27 -16.11 5.73
N HIS A 6 -8.96 -15.62 4.51
CA HIS A 6 -7.86 -14.67 4.37
C HIS A 6 -8.22 -13.50 5.29
N ASP A 7 -7.54 -13.37 6.43
CA ASP A 7 -7.72 -12.26 7.36
C ASP A 7 -7.36 -10.94 6.66
N THR A 8 -8.33 -10.39 5.93
CA THR A 8 -8.22 -9.10 5.26
C THR A 8 -7.84 -8.03 6.29
N ASP A 9 -8.32 -8.19 7.52
CA ASP A 9 -7.92 -7.37 8.67
C ASP A 9 -6.43 -7.53 9.04
N ALA A 10 -5.92 -8.76 9.11
CA ALA A 10 -4.49 -8.99 9.40
C ALA A 10 -3.59 -8.43 8.29
N VAL A 11 -3.99 -8.56 7.02
CA VAL A 11 -3.28 -7.97 5.87
C VAL A 11 -3.33 -6.45 5.95
N LEU A 12 -4.50 -5.87 6.23
CA LEU A 12 -4.68 -4.43 6.38
C LEU A 12 -3.87 -3.87 7.55
N ASN A 13 -3.80 -4.59 8.68
CA ASN A 13 -3.03 -4.19 9.85
C ASN A 13 -1.52 -4.25 9.58
N ARG A 14 -1.06 -5.29 8.86
CA ARG A 14 0.35 -5.36 8.39
C ARG A 14 0.68 -4.22 7.44
N PHE A 15 -0.20 -3.95 6.48
CA PHE A 15 -0.06 -2.86 5.53
C PHE A 15 -0.01 -1.50 6.23
N ASN A 16 -0.91 -1.25 7.20
CA ASN A 16 -0.90 0.00 7.97
C ASN A 16 0.42 0.19 8.74
N LYS A 17 0.97 -0.88 9.33
CA LYS A 17 2.29 -0.81 9.98
C LYS A 17 3.41 -0.49 8.98
N LEU A 18 3.44 -1.17 7.83
CA LEU A 18 4.42 -0.88 6.77
C LEU A 18 4.32 0.58 6.30
N MET A 19 3.11 1.08 6.10
CA MET A 19 2.86 2.47 5.68
C MET A 19 3.31 3.47 6.74
N GLN A 20 3.09 3.20 8.02
CA GLN A 20 3.60 4.04 9.10
C GLN A 20 5.13 4.09 9.11
N GLU A 21 5.81 2.96 8.91
CA GLU A 21 7.27 2.91 8.84
C GLU A 21 7.80 3.65 7.60
N LEU A 22 7.18 3.46 6.43
CA LEU A 22 7.48 4.21 5.21
C LEU A 22 7.27 5.73 5.37
N LEU A 23 6.20 6.14 6.05
CA LEU A 23 5.90 7.56 6.32
C LEU A 23 6.88 8.17 7.33
N ARG A 24 7.32 7.37 8.30
CA ARG A 24 8.31 7.75 9.30
C ARG A 24 9.73 7.78 8.71
N GLY A 25 9.95 7.11 7.58
CA GLY A 25 11.23 7.02 6.89
C GLY A 25 12.21 6.05 7.56
N ASN A 26 11.70 5.19 8.45
CA ASN A 26 12.53 4.25 9.18
C ASN A 26 11.78 2.93 9.32
N ILE A 27 12.36 1.87 8.76
CA ILE A 27 11.76 0.54 8.70
C ILE A 27 12.58 -0.35 9.62
N HIS A 28 12.00 -0.75 10.75
CA HIS A 28 12.66 -1.63 11.73
C HIS A 28 12.27 -3.10 11.58
N ARG A 29 11.33 -3.42 10.67
CA ARG A 29 10.90 -4.79 10.43
C ARG A 29 11.96 -5.59 9.67
N ASN A 30 12.26 -6.77 10.20
CA ASN A 30 13.14 -7.77 9.58
C ASN A 30 12.36 -8.86 8.83
N THR A 31 11.02 -8.78 8.81
CA THR A 31 10.14 -9.78 8.18
C THR A 31 9.12 -9.06 7.32
N PHE A 32 9.14 -9.35 6.02
CA PHE A 32 8.18 -8.84 5.04
C PHE A 32 7.55 -10.01 4.29
N HIS A 33 6.27 -9.90 3.99
CA HIS A 33 5.62 -10.79 3.04
C HIS A 33 5.98 -10.40 1.60
N SER A 34 5.85 -11.35 0.68
CA SER A 34 6.12 -11.16 -0.75
C SER A 34 5.39 -9.94 -1.33
N TRP A 35 4.14 -9.70 -0.90
CA TRP A 35 3.35 -8.56 -1.34
C TRP A 35 3.84 -7.22 -0.74
N GLU A 36 4.36 -7.19 0.50
CA GLU A 36 4.92 -5.99 1.13
C GLU A 36 6.17 -5.54 0.39
N VAL A 37 7.05 -6.49 0.07
CA VAL A 37 8.27 -6.26 -0.70
C VAL A 37 7.94 -5.74 -2.09
N GLN A 38 6.94 -6.32 -2.75
CA GLN A 38 6.50 -5.88 -4.07
C GLN A 38 6.00 -4.43 -4.05
N ILE A 39 5.24 -4.03 -3.03
CA ILE A 39 4.80 -2.64 -2.86
C ILE A 39 5.99 -1.70 -2.61
N MET A 40 6.94 -2.11 -1.76
CA MET A 40 8.12 -1.29 -1.49
C MET A 40 8.98 -1.07 -2.75
N LEU A 41 9.21 -2.14 -3.53
CA LEU A 41 9.89 -2.07 -4.82
C LEU A 41 9.16 -1.17 -5.80
N ASP A 42 7.83 -1.27 -5.86
CA ASP A 42 7.00 -0.46 -6.76
C ASP A 42 7.00 1.02 -6.36
N ILE A 43 7.00 1.33 -5.06
CA ILE A 43 7.17 2.69 -4.53
C ILE A 43 8.55 3.27 -4.87
N ASP A 44 9.60 2.45 -4.73
CA ASP A 44 10.98 2.85 -5.05
C ASP A 44 11.15 3.11 -6.55
N ALA A 45 10.66 2.19 -7.38
CA ALA A 45 10.67 2.29 -8.84
C ALA A 45 9.93 3.54 -9.34
N CYS A 46 8.93 4.03 -8.61
CA CYS A 46 8.17 5.21 -9.00
C CYS A 46 8.89 6.55 -8.73
N SER A 47 10.05 6.54 -8.05
CA SER A 47 10.94 7.70 -7.83
C SER A 47 10.18 9.00 -7.48
N VAL A 48 9.21 8.90 -6.57
CA VAL A 48 8.38 10.04 -6.18
C VAL A 48 9.20 10.99 -5.31
N ARG A 49 9.24 12.29 -5.66
CA ARG A 49 9.91 13.33 -4.84
C ARG A 49 9.49 13.21 -3.37
N GLU A 50 10.43 13.20 -2.44
CA GLU A 50 10.19 12.89 -1.02
C GLU A 50 9.03 13.70 -0.38
N GLY A 51 8.92 14.99 -0.73
CA GLY A 51 7.81 15.85 -0.29
C GLY A 51 6.43 15.38 -0.78
N ALA A 52 6.34 14.93 -2.04
CA ALA A 52 5.13 14.37 -2.61
C ALA A 52 4.92 12.90 -2.23
N LYS A 53 5.99 12.16 -1.93
CA LYS A 53 5.97 10.75 -1.53
C LYS A 53 5.17 10.57 -0.25
N ARG A 54 5.42 11.41 0.77
CA ARG A 54 4.67 11.37 2.04
C ARG A 54 3.16 11.60 1.83
N GLU A 55 2.79 12.61 1.06
CA GLU A 55 1.37 12.90 0.81
C GLU A 55 0.71 11.81 -0.04
N THR A 56 1.42 11.33 -1.07
CA THR A 56 0.94 10.24 -1.94
C THR A 56 0.77 8.94 -1.18
N LEU A 57 1.71 8.60 -0.29
CA LEU A 57 1.60 7.43 0.60
C LEU A 57 0.38 7.55 1.52
N ARG A 58 0.12 8.72 2.12
CA ARG A 58 -1.10 8.91 2.95
C ARG A 58 -2.39 8.72 2.14
N ARG A 59 -2.44 9.24 0.90
CA ARG A 59 -3.62 9.06 0.04
C ARG A 59 -3.76 7.60 -0.42
N TYR A 60 -2.66 6.94 -0.73
CA TYR A 60 -2.60 5.53 -1.07
C TYR A 60 -3.07 4.65 0.09
N GLN A 61 -2.64 4.93 1.33
CA GLN A 61 -3.11 4.24 2.53
C GLN A 61 -4.64 4.27 2.64
N ARG A 62 -5.25 5.45 2.48
CA ARG A 62 -6.71 5.61 2.49
C ARG A 62 -7.40 4.92 1.32
N ALA A 63 -6.76 4.85 0.15
CA ALA A 63 -7.31 4.16 -1.01
C ALA A 63 -7.32 2.64 -0.79
N VAL A 64 -6.22 2.07 -0.32
CA VAL A 64 -6.10 0.65 0.02
C VAL A 64 -7.07 0.27 1.13
N GLN A 65 -7.18 1.10 2.18
CA GLN A 65 -8.14 0.87 3.27
C GLN A 65 -9.58 0.81 2.74
N ARG A 66 -9.99 1.76 1.91
CA ARG A 66 -11.33 1.74 1.28
C ARG A 66 -11.54 0.55 0.35
N SER A 67 -10.52 0.12 -0.40
CA SER A 67 -10.62 -1.06 -1.25
C SER A 67 -10.78 -2.34 -0.42
N MET A 68 -10.07 -2.45 0.70
CA MET A 68 -10.19 -3.59 1.61
C MET A 68 -11.51 -3.61 2.38
N GLU A 69 -12.02 -2.44 2.79
CA GLU A 69 -13.38 -2.31 3.34
C GLU A 69 -14.45 -2.75 2.32
N LYS A 70 -14.16 -2.59 1.01
CA LYS A 70 -15.02 -3.04 -0.08
C LYS A 70 -14.89 -4.55 -0.38
N GLY A 71 -14.06 -5.28 0.36
CA GLY A 71 -13.87 -6.73 0.22
C GLY A 71 -12.72 -7.12 -0.71
N ALA A 72 -11.78 -6.22 -1.04
CA ALA A 72 -10.61 -6.58 -1.84
C ALA A 72 -9.69 -7.53 -1.05
N PRO A 73 -9.26 -8.66 -1.63
CA PRO A 73 -8.42 -9.65 -0.94
C PRO A 73 -6.96 -9.21 -0.77
N ALA A 74 -6.52 -8.17 -1.50
CA ALA A 74 -5.14 -7.71 -1.49
C ALA A 74 -5.04 -6.18 -1.68
N PRO A 75 -3.98 -5.55 -1.14
CA PRO A 75 -3.72 -4.14 -1.37
C PRO A 75 -3.38 -3.89 -2.84
N ILE A 76 -3.99 -2.86 -3.44
CA ILE A 76 -3.67 -2.42 -4.81
C ILE A 76 -2.21 -1.97 -4.88
N LEU A 77 -1.51 -2.16 -6.00
CA LEU A 77 -0.13 -1.70 -6.14
C LEU A 77 -0.05 -0.16 -6.21
N PHE A 78 1.10 0.39 -5.84
CA PHE A 78 1.29 1.84 -5.77
C PHE A 78 1.27 2.49 -7.17
N SER A 79 1.84 1.82 -8.17
CA SER A 79 1.81 2.19 -9.58
C SER A 79 0.39 2.19 -10.13
N GLU A 80 -0.43 1.20 -9.78
CA GLU A 80 -1.83 1.11 -10.18
C GLU A 80 -2.67 2.23 -9.57
N TYR A 81 -2.42 2.55 -8.30
CA TYR A 81 -3.01 3.72 -7.65
C TYR A 81 -2.60 5.04 -8.31
N LEU A 82 -1.33 5.19 -8.66
CA LEU A 82 -0.84 6.36 -9.38
C LEU A 82 -1.45 6.47 -10.77
N ASN A 83 -1.65 5.34 -11.46
CA ASN A 83 -2.30 5.29 -12.75
C ASN A 83 -3.78 5.72 -12.63
N GLN A 84 -4.50 5.25 -11.60
CA GLN A 84 -5.85 5.73 -11.29
C GLN A 84 -5.89 7.23 -10.96
N GLN A 85 -4.91 7.75 -10.23
CA GLN A 85 -4.82 9.20 -9.99
C GLN A 85 -4.55 10.00 -11.26
N LYS A 86 -3.67 9.51 -12.15
CA LYS A 86 -3.43 10.14 -13.46
C LYS A 86 -4.69 10.12 -14.32
N ALA A 87 -5.37 8.98 -14.40
CA ALA A 87 -6.63 8.84 -15.14
C ALA A 87 -7.70 9.80 -14.61
N ARG A 88 -7.82 9.97 -13.29
CA ARG A 88 -8.75 10.94 -12.68
C ARG A 88 -8.40 12.40 -12.91
N ARG A 89 -7.12 12.74 -13.14
CA ARG A 89 -6.67 14.11 -13.45
C ARG A 89 -6.75 14.44 -14.94
N ALA A 90 -6.84 13.43 -15.80
CA ALA A 90 -6.93 13.58 -17.25
C ALA A 90 -8.39 13.75 -17.75
N VAL A 91 -9.36 13.78 -16.83
CA VAL A 91 -10.79 14.03 -17.09
C VAL A 91 -11.16 15.42 -16.59
#